data_AF-A0A533SR52-F1
#
_entry.id   AF-A0A533SR52-F1
#
_cell.length_a   1.000
_cell.length_b   1.000
_cell.length_c   1.000
_cell.angle_alpha   90.00
_cell.angle_beta   90.00
_cell.angle_gamma   90.00
#
_symmetry.space_group_name_H-M   'P 1'
#
loop_
_entity.id
_entity.type
_entity.pdbx_description
1 polymer ?
#
loop_
_entity_poly.entity_id
_entity_poly.type
_entity_poly.pdbx_seq_one_letter_code
_entity_poly.pdbx_strand_id
1 'polypeptide(L)'
;SEVIEGIDPGPIEAVRATGANWLQVVRYSVIPQVVPSFTALTIYRWDINVRSSTIIGFVGGGGIGFFLWQWIILQDFRAVGSSFVAIAVVVIILDFVSARIRERLV
;
A
#
# COMPACT_ATOMS: atom_id res chain seq x y z
N SER A 1 -9.63 -13.10 8.42
CA SER A 1 -11.05 -12.91 8.76
C SER A 1 -11.29 -11.79 9.76
N GLU A 2 -10.39 -10.81 9.92
CA GLU A 2 -10.52 -9.70 10.89
C GLU A 2 -11.34 -8.51 10.35
N VAL A 3 -11.25 -8.23 9.04
CA VAL A 3 -11.87 -7.04 8.42
C VAL A 3 -13.41 -7.12 8.34
N ILE A 4 -13.98 -8.33 8.39
CA ILE A 4 -15.45 -8.53 8.39
C ILE A 4 -15.99 -8.63 9.83
N GLU A 5 -15.14 -8.96 10.80
CA GLU A 5 -15.52 -9.16 12.21
C GLU A 5 -15.60 -7.84 13.00
N GLY A 6 -14.99 -6.76 12.48
CA GLY A 6 -15.06 -5.41 13.06
C GLY A 6 -16.24 -4.55 12.56
N ILE A 7 -17.18 -5.12 11.80
CA ILE A 7 -18.34 -4.39 11.30
C ILE A 7 -19.32 -4.17 12.46
N ASP A 8 -19.54 -2.92 12.83
CA ASP A 8 -20.51 -2.55 13.86
C ASP A 8 -21.93 -2.83 13.33
N PRO A 9 -22.74 -3.64 14.04
CA PRO A 9 -24.13 -3.88 13.67
C PRO A 9 -25.02 -2.63 13.78
N GLY A 10 -24.64 -1.61 14.56
CA GLY A 10 -25.42 -0.38 14.77
C GLY A 10 -25.76 0.37 13.47
N PRO A 11 -24.78 0.70 12.61
CA PRO A 11 -25.02 1.30 11.30
C PRO A 11 -25.88 0.45 10.36
N ILE A 12 -25.84 -0.88 10.50
CA ILE A 12 -26.64 -1.82 9.69
C ILE A 12 -28.10 -1.78 10.15
N GLU A 13 -28.33 -1.82 11.46
CA GLU A 13 -29.67 -1.75 12.06
C GLU A 13 -30.33 -0.40 11.83
N ALA A 14 -29.57 0.71 11.91
CA ALA A 14 -30.07 2.05 11.66
C ALA A 14 -30.59 2.23 10.22
N VAL A 15 -29.84 1.75 9.22
CA VAL A 15 -30.26 1.83 7.80
C VAL A 15 -31.41 0.86 7.51
N ARG A 16 -31.46 -0.28 8.20
CA ARG A 16 -32.59 -1.20 8.08
C ARG A 16 -33.87 -0.64 8.70
N ALA A 17 -33.77 0.10 9.80
CA ALA A 17 -34.89 0.76 10.47
C ALA A 17 -35.54 1.87 9.62
N THR A 18 -34.82 2.44 8.65
CA THR A 18 -35.39 3.39 7.68
C THR A 18 -36.16 2.73 6.53
N GLY A 19 -36.31 1.40 6.53
CA GLY A 19 -36.99 0.65 5.47
C GLY A 19 -36.13 0.40 4.22
N ALA A 20 -34.80 0.49 4.34
CA ALA A 20 -33.88 0.34 3.23
C ALA A 20 -33.79 -1.13 2.74
N ASN A 21 -33.66 -1.32 1.43
CA ASN A 21 -33.44 -2.64 0.82
C ASN A 21 -32.01 -3.14 1.07
N TRP A 22 -31.76 -4.44 0.97
CA TRP A 22 -30.45 -5.09 1.19
C TRP A 22 -29.29 -4.38 0.49
N LEU A 23 -29.49 -3.97 -0.77
CA LEU A 23 -28.46 -3.28 -1.55
C LEU A 23 -28.09 -1.90 -0.97
N GLN A 24 -29.05 -1.20 -0.37
CA GLN A 24 -28.83 0.08 0.29
C GLN A 24 -28.09 -0.11 1.62
N VAL A 25 -28.43 -1.14 2.39
CA VAL A 25 -27.71 -1.51 3.62
C VAL A 25 -26.25 -1.83 3.32
N VAL A 26 -25.98 -2.64 2.29
CA VAL A 26 -24.60 -2.96 1.89
C VAL A 26 -23.84 -1.70 1.49
N ARG A 27 -24.45 -0.83 0.67
CA ARG A 27 -23.79 0.37 0.15
C ARG A 27 -23.50 1.43 1.22
N TYR A 28 -24.43 1.64 2.16
CA TYR A 28 -24.36 2.75 3.11
C TYR A 28 -23.89 2.34 4.51
N SER A 29 -24.00 1.06 4.88
CA SER A 29 -23.55 0.57 6.18
C SER A 29 -22.29 -0.28 6.08
N VAL A 30 -22.17 -1.17 5.08
CA VAL A 30 -21.08 -2.15 5.03
C VAL A 30 -19.86 -1.63 4.26
N ILE A 31 -20.05 -1.10 3.05
CA ILE A 31 -18.95 -0.59 2.20
C ILE A 31 -18.12 0.48 2.91
N PRO A 32 -18.70 1.50 3.57
CA PRO A 32 -17.91 2.55 4.23
C PRO A 32 -17.08 2.04 5.40
N GLN A 33 -17.48 0.93 6.04
CA GLN A 33 -16.73 0.32 7.15
C GLN A 33 -15.56 -0.54 6.65
N VAL A 34 -15.71 -1.21 5.50
CA VAL A 34 -14.70 -2.14 4.97
C VAL A 34 -13.66 -1.43 4.10
N VAL A 35 -14.05 -0.38 3.37
CA VAL A 35 -13.18 0.33 2.41
C VAL A 35 -11.93 0.93 3.08
N PRO A 36 -11.98 1.61 4.24
CA PRO A 36 -10.79 2.18 4.88
C PRO A 36 -9.77 1.09 5.23
N SER A 37 -10.22 0.00 5.84
CA SER A 37 -9.38 -1.14 6.23
C SER A 37 -8.76 -1.86 5.04
N PHE A 38 -9.55 -2.10 3.99
CA PHE A 38 -9.05 -2.74 2.77
C PHE A 38 -8.04 -1.85 2.05
N THR A 39 -8.32 -0.54 1.96
CA THR A 39 -7.42 0.45 1.35
C THR A 39 -6.10 0.52 2.12
N ALA A 40 -6.14 0.54 3.45
CA ALA A 40 -4.94 0.51 4.30
C ALA A 40 -4.09 -0.75 4.02
N LEU A 41 -4.73 -1.92 3.93
CA LEU A 41 -4.04 -3.18 3.63
C LEU A 41 -3.44 -3.19 2.22
N THR A 42 -4.16 -2.69 1.21
CA THR A 42 -3.66 -2.59 -0.16
C THR A 42 -2.43 -1.71 -0.24
N ILE A 43 -2.45 -0.54 0.43
CA ILE A 43 -1.31 0.38 0.46
C ILE A 43 -0.12 -0.23 1.19
N TYR A 44 -0.36 -0.87 2.34
CA TYR A 44 0.69 -1.57 3.09
C TYR A 44 1.34 -2.68 2.25
N ARG A 45 0.54 -3.47 1.54
CA ARG A 45 1.07 -4.49 0.62
C ARG A 45 1.83 -3.86 -0.54
N TRP A 46 1.35 -2.76 -1.09
CA TRP A 46 2.03 -2.06 -2.18
C TRP A 46 3.41 -1.54 -1.73
N ASP A 47 3.50 -0.95 -0.54
CA ASP A 47 4.77 -0.50 0.06
C ASP A 47 5.81 -1.63 0.17
N ILE A 48 5.39 -2.76 0.74
CA ILE A 48 6.24 -3.95 0.88
C ILE A 48 6.69 -4.48 -0.48
N ASN A 49 5.80 -4.50 -1.47
CA ASN A 49 6.15 -4.95 -2.80
C ASN A 49 7.19 -4.03 -3.46
N VAL A 50 7.08 -2.71 -3.29
CA VAL A 50 8.08 -1.77 -3.83
C VAL A 50 9.43 -1.97 -3.17
N ARG A 51 9.50 -2.11 -1.84
CA ARG A 51 10.75 -2.38 -1.12
C ARG A 51 11.36 -3.72 -1.53
N SER A 52 10.53 -4.76 -1.62
CA SER A 52 10.95 -6.09 -2.06
C SER A 52 11.46 -6.08 -3.51
N SER A 53 10.89 -5.26 -4.39
CA SER A 53 11.36 -5.11 -5.78
C SER A 53 12.78 -4.54 -5.88
N THR A 54 13.22 -3.77 -4.87
CA THR A 54 14.61 -3.28 -4.83
C THR A 54 15.58 -4.42 -4.49
N ILE A 55 15.20 -5.30 -3.55
CA ILE A 55 16.00 -6.48 -3.20
C ILE A 55 16.03 -7.49 -4.36
N ILE A 56 14.86 -7.80 -4.92
CA ILE A 56 14.70 -8.71 -6.06
C ILE A 56 15.42 -8.17 -7.30
N GLY A 57 15.31 -6.86 -7.56
CA GLY A 57 16.00 -6.21 -8.67
C GLY A 57 17.52 -6.31 -8.54
N PHE A 58 18.05 -6.20 -7.33
CA PHE A 58 19.49 -6.36 -7.08
C PHE A 58 19.99 -7.79 -7.37
N VAL A 59 19.21 -8.82 -7.04
CA VAL A 59 19.57 -10.23 -7.31
C VAL A 59 19.22 -10.69 -8.74
N GLY A 60 18.78 -9.77 -9.62
CA GLY A 60 18.55 -10.07 -11.04
C GLY A 60 17.09 -10.38 -11.43
N GLY A 61 16.12 -10.22 -10.53
CA GLY A 61 14.70 -10.44 -10.82
C GLY A 61 13.98 -9.27 -11.50
N GLY A 62 14.70 -8.18 -11.84
CA GLY A 62 14.13 -6.96 -12.44
C GLY A 62 13.53 -5.98 -11.41
N GLY A 63 13.33 -4.72 -11.82
CA GLY A 63 12.80 -3.65 -10.95
C GLY A 63 13.80 -2.56 -10.61
N ILE A 64 13.50 -1.72 -9.61
CA ILE A 64 14.31 -0.53 -9.27
C ILE A 64 15.75 -0.90 -8.88
N GLY A 65 15.94 -2.03 -8.18
CA GLY A 65 17.26 -2.51 -7.77
C GLY A 65 18.15 -3.03 -8.91
N PHE A 66 17.57 -3.30 -10.08
CA PHE A 66 18.31 -3.79 -11.24
C PHE A 66 19.29 -2.74 -11.77
N PHE A 67 18.93 -1.46 -11.74
CA PHE A 67 19.80 -0.38 -12.17
C PHE A 67 21.08 -0.32 -11.35
N LEU A 68 20.97 -0.50 -10.03
CA LEU A 68 22.14 -0.52 -9.15
C LEU A 68 23.08 -1.70 -9.49
N TRP A 69 22.51 -2.89 -9.70
CA TRP A 69 23.25 -4.08 -10.11
C TRP A 69 23.95 -3.90 -11.47
N GLN A 70 23.28 -3.28 -12.44
CA GLN A 70 23.84 -3.00 -13.76
C GLN A 70 25.10 -2.14 -13.68
N TRP A 71 25.08 -1.04 -12.91
CA TRP A 71 26.23 -0.15 -12.75
C TRP A 71 27.39 -0.80 -11.99
N ILE A 72 27.08 -1.72 -11.06
CA ILE A 72 28.11 -2.52 -10.36
C ILE A 72 28.85 -3.43 -11.35
N ILE A 73 28.13 -4.14 -12.23
CA ILE A 73 28.76 -5.00 -13.24
C ILE A 73 29.60 -4.16 -14.22
N LEU A 74 29.12 -2.97 -14.59
CA LEU A 74 29.85 -2.03 -15.45
C LEU A 74 31.06 -1.37 -14.76
N GLN A 75 31.27 -1.62 -13.46
CA GLN A 75 32.33 -1.03 -12.64
C GLN A 75 32.32 0.51 -12.63
N ASP A 76 31.17 1.13 -12.92
CA ASP A 76 31.00 2.58 -12.85
C ASP A 76 30.50 3.00 -11.47
N PHE A 77 31.44 3.13 -10.52
CA PHE A 77 31.12 3.49 -9.15
C PHE A 77 30.51 4.90 -9.00
N ARG A 78 30.69 5.79 -9.99
CA ARG A 78 30.02 7.11 -9.99
C ARG A 78 28.53 6.92 -10.27
N ALA A 79 28.20 6.10 -11.25
CA ALA A 79 26.82 5.74 -11.57
C ALA A 79 26.15 4.93 -10.44
N VAL A 80 26.88 4.04 -9.76
CA VAL A 80 26.40 3.30 -8.57
C VAL A 80 25.98 4.27 -7.46
N GLY A 81 26.83 5.23 -7.10
CA GLY A 81 26.51 6.22 -6.07
C GLY A 81 25.28 7.06 -6.40
N SER A 82 25.19 7.54 -7.65
CA SER A 82 24.02 8.31 -8.11
C SER A 82 22.72 7.50 -8.09
N SER A 83 22.79 6.23 -8.50
CA SER A 83 21.64 5.32 -8.50
C SER A 83 21.20 4.96 -7.08
N PHE A 84 22.15 4.74 -6.16
CA PHE A 84 21.84 4.48 -4.76
C PHE A 84 21.07 5.64 -4.12
N VAL A 85 21.53 6.88 -4.35
CA VAL A 85 20.83 8.08 -3.85
C VAL A 85 19.44 8.20 -4.46
N ALA A 86 19.30 7.97 -5.77
CA ALA A 86 18.00 8.02 -6.44
C ALA A 86 17.01 6.99 -5.85
N ILE A 87 17.46 5.75 -5.60
CA ILE A 87 16.64 4.70 -4.98
C ILE A 87 16.25 5.12 -3.55
N ALA A 88 17.19 5.65 -2.76
CA ALA A 88 16.90 6.13 -1.42
C ALA A 88 15.83 7.23 -1.41
N VAL A 89 15.91 8.19 -2.34
CA VAL A 89 14.88 9.25 -2.48
C VAL A 89 13.52 8.66 -2.81
N VAL A 90 13.44 7.71 -3.75
CA VAL A 90 12.17 7.05 -4.10
C VAL A 90 11.58 6.31 -2.90
N VAL A 91 12.40 5.56 -2.16
CA VAL A 91 11.96 4.84 -0.96
C VAL A 91 11.48 5.80 0.13
N ILE A 92 12.20 6.90 0.38
CA ILE A 92 11.80 7.92 1.37
C ILE A 92 10.46 8.56 0.99
N ILE A 93 10.26 8.90 -0.29
CA ILE A 93 8.99 9.46 -0.77
C ILE A 93 7.87 8.44 -0.56
N LEU A 94 8.11 7.17 -0.86
CA LEU A 94 7.14 6.10 -0.64
C LEU A 94 6.77 5.95 0.83
N ASP A 95 7.78 5.92 1.71
CA ASP A 95 7.59 5.83 3.16
C ASP A 95 6.77 7.01 3.68
N PHE A 96 7.06 8.22 3.19
CA PHE A 96 6.31 9.41 3.56
C PHE A 96 4.85 9.35 3.09
N VAL A 97 4.61 8.94 1.84
CA VAL A 97 3.25 8.79 1.28
C VAL A 97 2.47 7.71 2.04
N SER A 98 3.08 6.54 2.25
CA SER A 98 2.51 5.43 3.04
C SER A 98 2.13 5.88 4.45
N ALA A 99 3.02 6.61 5.14
CA ALA A 99 2.75 7.16 6.47
C ALA A 99 1.58 8.16 6.46
N ARG A 100 1.55 9.06 5.47
CA ARG A 100 0.51 10.09 5.40
C ARG A 100 -0.87 9.55 5.05
N ILE A 101 -0.93 8.49 4.24
CA ILE A 101 -2.21 7.83 3.97
C ILE A 101 -2.68 7.05 5.20
N ARG A 102 -1.77 6.41 5.93
CA ARG A 102 -2.12 5.71 7.18
C ARG A 102 -2.69 6.66 8.23
N GLU A 103 -2.13 7.86 8.39
CA GLU A 103 -2.68 8.92 9.27
C GLU A 103 -4.07 9.43 8.87
N ARG A 104 -4.51 9.23 7.62
CA ARG A 104 -5.86 9.63 7.18
C ARG A 104 -6.88 8.50 7.30
N LEU A 105 -6.43 7.26 7.44
CA LEU A 105 -7.28 6.08 7.51
C LEU A 105 -7.49 5.59 8.95
N VAL A 106 -6.58 5.94 9.87
CA VAL A 106 -6.68 5.74 11.32
C VAL A 106 -7.16 7.05 11.96
#